data_AF-T2GHQ4-F1
#
_entry.id   AF-T2GHQ4-F1
#
_cell.length_a   1.000
_cell.length_b   1.000
_cell.length_c   1.000
_cell.angle_alpha   90.00
_cell.angle_beta   90.00
_cell.angle_gamma   90.00
#
_symmetry.space_group_name_H-M   'P 1'
#
loop_
_entity.id
_entity.type
_entity.pdbx_description
1 polymer ?
#
loop_
_entity_poly.entity_id
_entity_poly.type
_entity_poly.pdbx_seq_one_letter_code
_entity_poly.pdbx_strand_id
1 'polypeptide(L)'
;MKEKCGMLVAVFVAALLLGMGQAAATDDIMTGELPTGGSGDFIVTSAPSDGVYYTIDGGIPTTNSTRYTAPIVLNRTLNIKYMIVKNGTIKYGIIHHTLTGNITNRTYPQLIFNETPLIQLPNGTYYQLGNGNITPYTTPVALTGNTIIKYFKNSTNTTQMGIIKNTPARLVNKVKTSKVRVKKWYKKWYRRGGKWRYTWKYYWTYKQIKQNYQELQATA
;
A
#
# COMPACT_ATOMS: atom_id res chain seq x y z
N MET A 1 18.03 45.82 28.65
CA MET A 1 17.27 45.72 27.39
C MET A 1 16.33 44.53 27.56
N LYS A 2 15.04 44.69 27.91
CA LYS A 2 13.90 44.98 27.01
C LYS A 2 13.97 44.12 25.73
N GLU A 3 13.03 43.25 25.33
CA GLU A 3 11.67 42.90 25.76
C GLU A 3 11.32 41.46 25.31
N LYS A 4 10.30 40.86 25.97
CA LYS A 4 9.13 40.09 25.46
C LYS A 4 9.19 39.52 24.01
N CYS A 5 8.72 38.31 23.68
CA CYS A 5 7.37 37.76 23.80
C CYS A 5 7.41 36.31 23.21
N GLY A 6 6.73 35.31 23.78
CA GLY A 6 5.46 34.80 23.23
C GLY A 6 5.67 33.75 22.11
N MET A 7 5.61 32.43 22.38
CA MET A 7 4.39 31.61 22.47
C MET A 7 3.84 31.11 21.11
N LEU A 8 3.89 29.77 20.98
CA LEU A 8 2.95 28.85 20.31
C LEU A 8 2.89 28.64 18.77
N VAL A 9 2.54 27.38 18.50
CA VAL A 9 1.88 26.76 17.34
C VAL A 9 2.74 26.28 16.17
N ALA A 10 2.85 24.95 16.08
CA ALA A 10 3.09 24.24 14.84
C ALA A 10 1.91 24.50 13.89
N VAL A 11 2.14 25.32 12.86
CA VAL A 11 1.19 25.54 11.78
C VAL A 11 1.20 24.30 10.88
N PHE A 12 0.13 23.51 10.94
CA PHE A 12 -0.25 22.59 9.88
C PHE A 12 -0.59 23.43 8.64
N VAL A 13 0.21 23.32 7.58
CA VAL A 13 -0.17 23.86 6.27
C VAL A 13 -1.00 22.79 5.57
N ALA A 14 -2.32 22.90 5.69
CA ALA A 14 -3.27 22.31 4.75
C ALA A 14 -3.71 23.42 3.80
N ALA A 15 -3.38 23.29 2.51
CA ALA A 15 -3.88 24.19 1.49
C ALA A 15 -5.36 23.86 1.19
N LEU A 16 -6.20 24.89 1.32
CA LEU A 16 -7.63 24.95 1.08
C LEU A 16 -7.88 25.59 -0.29
N LEU A 17 -8.88 25.11 -1.05
CA LEU A 17 -9.71 25.93 -1.95
C LEU A 17 -11.07 25.21 -2.15
N LEU A 18 -12.08 25.58 -1.36
CA LEU A 18 -13.25 26.45 -1.65
C LEU A 18 -14.33 25.85 -2.58
N GLY A 19 -15.51 25.65 -1.98
CA GLY A 19 -16.83 25.55 -2.62
C GLY A 19 -17.89 25.94 -1.59
N MET A 20 -18.63 27.00 -1.87
CA MET A 20 -19.49 27.77 -0.97
C MET A 20 -20.90 27.16 -0.81
N GLY A 21 -21.57 27.43 0.32
CA GLY A 21 -23.01 27.22 0.49
C GLY A 21 -23.50 27.37 1.94
N GLN A 22 -24.22 28.48 2.20
CA GLN A 22 -24.86 29.03 3.43
C GLN A 22 -25.76 28.05 4.23
N ALA A 23 -26.35 28.34 5.40
CA ALA A 23 -26.16 29.18 6.61
C ALA A 23 -27.44 28.97 7.49
N ALA A 24 -27.41 29.46 8.76
CA ALA A 24 -28.46 29.53 9.80
C ALA A 24 -28.66 28.25 10.66
N ALA A 25 -28.25 28.18 11.95
CA ALA A 25 -28.69 28.90 13.17
C ALA A 25 -30.17 28.56 13.51
N THR A 26 -30.62 28.14 14.70
CA THR A 26 -30.14 28.08 16.10
C THR A 26 -30.74 26.79 16.75
N ASP A 27 -30.34 26.24 17.91
CA ASP A 27 -30.66 26.69 19.28
C ASP A 27 -30.01 25.74 20.32
N ASP A 28 -29.57 26.36 21.42
CA ASP A 28 -29.66 25.92 22.82
C ASP A 28 -28.87 24.73 23.42
N ILE A 29 -28.80 24.84 24.74
CA ILE A 29 -27.69 24.54 25.64
C ILE A 29 -28.11 23.47 26.66
N MET A 30 -27.09 22.72 27.09
CA MET A 30 -26.93 21.98 28.36
C MET A 30 -27.49 20.56 28.55
N THR A 31 -26.63 19.85 29.28
CA THR A 31 -26.84 18.71 30.19
C THR A 31 -26.87 17.32 29.57
N GLY A 32 -25.97 16.48 30.08
CA GLY A 32 -25.56 15.25 29.43
C GLY A 32 -26.41 14.03 29.74
N GLU A 33 -26.25 13.04 28.87
CA GLU A 33 -26.23 11.61 29.19
C GLU A 33 -25.63 10.86 27.99
N LEU A 34 -24.88 9.78 28.26
CA LEU A 34 -24.46 8.84 27.22
C LEU A 34 -25.69 8.06 26.73
N PRO A 35 -25.97 7.96 25.43
CA PRO A 35 -26.86 6.93 24.94
C PRO A 35 -26.06 5.62 24.79
N THR A 36 -26.30 4.71 25.73
CA THR A 36 -26.11 3.27 25.56
C THR A 36 -26.95 2.76 24.39
N GLY A 37 -26.36 1.88 23.58
CA GLY A 37 -27.12 0.90 22.79
C GLY A 37 -27.77 1.45 21.52
N GLY A 38 -26.97 1.64 20.46
CA GLY A 38 -27.45 1.69 19.09
C GLY A 38 -26.72 0.62 18.29
N SER A 39 -27.41 -0.45 17.96
CA SER A 39 -26.99 -1.47 16.98
C SER A 39 -26.65 -0.76 15.68
N GLY A 40 -25.35 -0.52 15.47
CA GLY A 40 -24.82 0.02 14.24
C GLY A 40 -25.08 -0.97 13.12
N ASP A 41 -26.08 -0.64 12.33
CA ASP A 41 -26.50 -1.31 11.12
C ASP A 41 -25.25 -1.74 10.33
N PHE A 42 -25.15 -3.05 10.12
CA PHE A 42 -24.10 -3.63 9.31
C PHE A 42 -24.27 -3.06 7.91
N ILE A 43 -23.36 -2.17 7.51
CA ILE A 43 -23.23 -1.71 6.13
C ILE A 43 -23.30 -2.96 5.26
N VAL A 44 -24.38 -3.11 4.51
CA VAL A 44 -24.45 -4.03 3.38
C VAL A 44 -23.37 -3.56 2.44
N THR A 45 -22.16 -4.10 2.63
CA THR A 45 -21.07 -3.93 1.69
C THR A 45 -21.57 -4.62 0.44
N SER A 46 -22.06 -3.82 -0.51
CA SER A 46 -22.33 -4.26 -1.87
C SER A 46 -21.15 -5.13 -2.27
N ALA A 47 -21.40 -6.40 -2.59
CA ALA A 47 -20.35 -7.32 -2.98
C ALA A 47 -19.45 -6.61 -4.00
N PRO A 48 -18.12 -6.72 -3.87
CA PRO A 48 -17.22 -6.02 -4.76
C PRO A 48 -17.59 -6.38 -6.20
N SER A 49 -17.73 -5.36 -7.06
CA SER A 49 -18.08 -5.60 -8.46
C SER A 49 -17.01 -6.43 -9.14
N ASP A 50 -17.46 -7.39 -9.95
CA ASP A 50 -16.55 -8.28 -10.68
C ASP A 50 -15.60 -7.47 -11.57
N GLY A 51 -14.33 -7.84 -11.50
CA GLY A 51 -13.27 -7.13 -12.19
C GLY A 51 -11.89 -7.39 -11.62
N VAL A 52 -10.90 -6.77 -12.27
CA VAL A 52 -9.51 -6.85 -11.86
C VAL A 52 -9.02 -5.46 -11.49
N TYR A 53 -8.40 -5.34 -10.33
CA TYR A 53 -7.87 -4.10 -9.77
C TYR A 53 -6.39 -4.29 -9.49
N TYR A 54 -5.58 -3.26 -9.73
CA TYR A 54 -4.13 -3.38 -9.53
C TYR A 54 -3.51 -2.09 -8.99
N THR A 55 -2.33 -2.25 -8.39
CA THR A 55 -1.48 -1.18 -7.88
C THR A 55 -0.05 -1.40 -8.36
N ILE A 56 0.62 -0.31 -8.73
CA ILE A 56 2.04 -0.33 -9.14
C ILE A 56 2.94 0.20 -8.02
N ASP A 57 2.40 1.04 -7.14
CA ASP A 57 3.13 1.68 -6.04
C ASP A 57 3.39 0.73 -4.85
N GLY A 58 3.05 -0.55 -4.99
CA GLY A 58 3.19 -1.56 -3.94
C GLY A 58 2.11 -1.53 -2.84
N GLY A 59 1.16 -0.60 -2.92
CA GLY A 59 -0.03 -0.56 -2.06
C GLY A 59 -0.93 -1.79 -2.23
N ILE A 60 -1.84 -2.04 -1.29
CA ILE A 60 -2.78 -3.16 -1.40
C ILE A 60 -3.89 -2.75 -2.37
N PRO A 61 -4.16 -3.55 -3.43
CA PRO A 61 -5.28 -3.29 -4.32
C PRO A 61 -6.61 -3.48 -3.58
N THR A 62 -7.49 -2.52 -3.72
CA THR A 62 -8.87 -2.51 -3.23
C THR A 62 -9.82 -2.24 -4.39
N THR A 63 -11.13 -2.31 -4.18
CA THR A 63 -12.14 -1.95 -5.20
C THR A 63 -12.06 -0.49 -5.66
N ASN A 64 -11.42 0.36 -4.86
CA ASN A 64 -11.17 1.77 -5.20
C ASN A 64 -9.84 1.99 -5.95
N SER A 65 -9.06 0.93 -6.17
CA SER A 65 -7.81 1.00 -6.93
C SER A 65 -8.08 1.05 -8.44
N THR A 66 -7.03 1.27 -9.23
CA THR A 66 -7.14 1.33 -10.68
C THR A 66 -7.67 0.01 -11.24
N ARG A 67 -8.82 0.09 -11.93
CA ARG A 67 -9.42 -1.05 -12.62
C ARG A 67 -8.65 -1.36 -13.90
N TYR A 68 -8.40 -2.62 -14.15
CA TYR A 68 -7.81 -3.10 -15.39
C TYR A 68 -8.79 -2.97 -16.54
N THR A 69 -8.36 -2.30 -17.61
CA THR A 69 -9.16 -2.10 -18.84
C THR A 69 -8.37 -2.43 -20.11
N ALA A 70 -7.04 -2.38 -20.05
CA ALA A 70 -6.15 -2.63 -21.20
C ALA A 70 -4.84 -3.31 -20.75
N PRO A 71 -4.15 -4.05 -21.64
CA PRO A 71 -2.90 -4.72 -21.33
C PRO A 71 -1.85 -3.79 -20.72
N ILE A 72 -1.19 -4.25 -19.65
CA ILE A 72 -0.15 -3.49 -18.97
C ILE A 72 1.20 -3.76 -19.63
N VAL A 73 1.82 -2.72 -20.17
CA VAL A 73 3.15 -2.83 -20.79
C VAL A 73 4.25 -2.85 -19.72
N LEU A 74 5.07 -3.90 -19.73
CA LEU A 74 6.17 -4.11 -18.80
C LEU A 74 7.48 -3.53 -19.36
N ASN A 75 7.56 -2.20 -19.47
CA ASN A 75 8.69 -1.49 -20.07
C ASN A 75 9.86 -1.18 -19.11
N ARG A 76 9.69 -1.46 -17.82
CA ARG A 76 10.69 -1.26 -16.76
C ARG A 76 10.49 -2.27 -15.64
N THR A 77 11.39 -2.27 -14.67
CA THR A 77 11.21 -3.02 -13.42
C THR A 77 9.98 -2.50 -12.68
N LEU A 78 8.99 -3.36 -12.47
CA LEU A 78 7.69 -3.02 -11.88
C LEU A 78 7.31 -4.06 -10.83
N ASN A 79 6.66 -3.60 -9.76
CA ASN A 79 6.07 -4.47 -8.75
C ASN A 79 4.56 -4.24 -8.74
N ILE A 80 3.83 -5.16 -9.35
CA ILE A 80 2.39 -5.04 -9.57
C ILE A 80 1.71 -5.94 -8.55
N LYS A 81 0.83 -5.39 -7.72
CA LYS A 81 -0.09 -6.19 -6.91
C LYS A 81 -1.46 -6.11 -7.55
N TYR A 82 -2.14 -7.25 -7.63
CA TYR A 82 -3.46 -7.31 -8.27
C TYR A 82 -4.47 -8.04 -7.38
N MET A 83 -5.73 -7.68 -7.56
CA MET A 83 -6.91 -8.27 -6.94
C MET A 83 -7.90 -8.62 -8.05
N ILE A 84 -8.28 -9.88 -8.14
CA ILE A 84 -9.32 -10.37 -9.05
C ILE A 84 -10.55 -10.67 -8.21
N VAL A 85 -11.68 -10.07 -8.58
CA VAL A 85 -12.99 -10.32 -8.01
C VAL A 85 -13.84 -10.97 -9.08
N LYS A 86 -14.31 -12.19 -8.83
CA LYS A 86 -15.21 -12.91 -9.73
C LYS A 86 -16.21 -13.73 -8.92
N ASN A 87 -17.51 -13.52 -9.14
CA ASN A 87 -18.59 -14.23 -8.43
C ASN A 87 -18.37 -14.28 -6.91
N GLY A 88 -17.94 -13.18 -6.30
CA GLY A 88 -17.65 -13.09 -4.85
C GLY A 88 -16.35 -13.76 -4.39
N THR A 89 -15.61 -14.44 -5.28
CA THR A 89 -14.27 -14.96 -4.98
C THR A 89 -13.23 -13.87 -5.20
N ILE A 90 -12.44 -13.58 -4.16
CA ILE A 90 -11.34 -12.60 -4.22
C ILE A 90 -10.00 -13.35 -4.25
N LYS A 91 -9.20 -13.11 -5.28
CA LYS A 91 -7.83 -13.63 -5.40
C LYS A 91 -6.85 -12.47 -5.43
N TYR A 92 -5.80 -12.55 -4.62
CA TYR A 92 -4.69 -11.61 -4.68
C TYR A 92 -3.46 -12.28 -5.28
N GLY A 93 -2.63 -11.47 -5.93
CA GLY A 93 -1.30 -11.89 -6.36
C GLY A 93 -0.35 -10.74 -6.51
N ILE A 94 0.93 -11.08 -6.56
CA ILE A 94 2.05 -10.16 -6.66
C ILE A 94 2.86 -10.58 -7.88
N ILE A 95 3.08 -9.64 -8.79
CA ILE A 95 3.90 -9.80 -9.98
C ILE A 95 5.11 -8.89 -9.87
N HIS A 96 6.28 -9.50 -9.79
CA HIS A 96 7.56 -8.81 -9.85
C HIS A 96 8.15 -8.95 -11.24
N HIS A 97 8.29 -7.84 -11.95
CA HIS A 97 8.99 -7.78 -13.23
C HIS A 97 10.35 -7.11 -13.05
N THR A 98 11.41 -7.74 -13.52
CA THR A 98 12.75 -7.16 -13.64
C THR A 98 13.20 -7.21 -15.09
N LEU A 99 13.56 -6.06 -15.64
CA LEU A 99 14.00 -5.91 -17.03
C LEU A 99 15.50 -5.62 -17.09
N THR A 100 16.22 -6.35 -17.95
CA THR A 100 17.67 -6.26 -18.13
C THR A 100 18.04 -6.30 -19.61
N GLY A 101 19.10 -5.59 -20.02
CA GLY A 101 19.63 -5.64 -21.38
C GLY A 101 19.51 -4.31 -22.14
N ASN A 102 20.09 -4.27 -23.34
CA ASN A 102 20.10 -3.06 -24.16
C ASN A 102 18.89 -3.06 -25.11
N ILE A 103 17.97 -2.13 -24.88
CA ILE A 103 16.68 -2.09 -25.57
C ILE A 103 16.68 -0.91 -26.54
N THR A 104 17.09 -1.20 -27.77
CA THR A 104 17.05 -0.24 -28.88
C THR A 104 15.70 -0.25 -29.59
N ASN A 105 15.03 -1.41 -29.66
CA ASN A 105 13.69 -1.55 -30.19
C ASN A 105 12.66 -1.65 -29.05
N ARG A 106 11.65 -0.76 -29.02
CA ARG A 106 10.68 -0.60 -27.92
C ARG A 106 9.60 -1.70 -27.89
N THR A 107 9.97 -2.96 -28.05
CA THR A 107 9.07 -4.10 -27.86
C THR A 107 9.15 -4.59 -26.42
N TYR A 108 8.02 -4.64 -25.72
CA TYR A 108 7.97 -5.02 -24.30
C TYR A 108 6.94 -6.12 -24.07
N PRO A 109 7.13 -6.96 -23.06
CA PRO A 109 6.10 -7.91 -22.67
C PRO A 109 4.88 -7.17 -22.14
N GLN A 110 3.71 -7.77 -22.36
CA GLN A 110 2.43 -7.26 -21.91
C GLN A 110 1.83 -8.24 -20.89
N LEU A 111 1.31 -7.68 -19.81
CA LEU A 111 0.56 -8.39 -18.79
C LEU A 111 -0.93 -8.17 -19.05
N ILE A 112 -1.64 -9.27 -19.26
CA ILE A 112 -3.06 -9.30 -19.57
C ILE A 112 -3.77 -9.97 -18.41
N PHE A 113 -4.83 -9.36 -17.91
CA PHE A 113 -5.66 -9.95 -16.87
C PHE A 113 -6.98 -10.45 -17.46
N ASN A 114 -7.27 -11.73 -17.25
CA ASN A 114 -8.61 -12.29 -17.40
C ASN A 114 -9.03 -12.91 -16.04
N GLU A 115 -9.24 -14.22 -15.97
CA GLU A 115 -9.39 -14.98 -14.73
C GLU A 115 -8.04 -15.34 -14.09
N THR A 116 -7.01 -15.48 -14.93
CA THR A 116 -5.62 -15.73 -14.57
C THR A 116 -4.73 -14.69 -15.26
N PRO A 117 -3.64 -14.24 -14.64
CA PRO A 117 -2.72 -13.34 -15.31
C PRO A 117 -2.02 -14.08 -16.47
N LEU A 118 -2.05 -13.49 -17.65
CA LEU A 118 -1.39 -13.97 -18.85
C LEU A 118 -0.23 -13.04 -19.22
N ILE A 119 0.88 -13.62 -19.66
CA ILE A 119 2.02 -12.88 -20.22
C ILE A 119 2.06 -13.08 -21.73
N GLN A 120 2.01 -11.97 -22.44
CA GLN A 120 2.28 -11.91 -23.87
C GLN A 120 3.70 -11.36 -24.07
N LEU A 121 4.59 -12.18 -24.62
CA LEU A 121 5.95 -11.79 -24.95
C LEU A 121 6.03 -11.32 -26.41
N PRO A 122 7.00 -10.48 -26.78
CA PRO A 122 7.24 -10.13 -28.17
C PRO A 122 7.58 -11.36 -29.02
N ASN A 123 7.22 -11.35 -30.30
CA ASN A 123 7.60 -12.42 -31.24
C ASN A 123 9.13 -12.57 -31.32
N GLY A 124 9.59 -13.82 -31.48
CA GLY A 124 11.01 -14.18 -31.50
C GLY A 124 11.68 -14.23 -30.11
N THR A 125 10.89 -14.24 -29.04
CA THR A 125 11.39 -14.40 -27.67
C THR A 125 11.45 -15.87 -27.29
N TYR A 126 12.49 -16.28 -26.57
CA TYR A 126 12.59 -17.57 -25.90
C TYR A 126 12.28 -17.39 -24.42
N TYR A 127 11.63 -18.36 -23.80
CA TYR A 127 11.32 -18.31 -22.37
C TYR A 127 11.59 -19.64 -21.67
N GLN A 128 11.85 -19.51 -20.38
CA GLN A 128 12.06 -20.61 -19.45
C GLN A 128 11.10 -20.44 -18.27
N LEU A 129 10.35 -21.49 -17.95
CA LEU A 129 9.53 -21.55 -16.75
C LEU A 129 10.32 -22.18 -15.62
N GLY A 130 10.54 -21.43 -14.55
CA GLY A 130 11.32 -21.86 -13.38
C GLY A 130 12.71 -22.35 -13.79
N ASN A 131 12.93 -23.65 -13.58
CA ASN A 131 14.16 -24.37 -13.94
C ASN A 131 13.96 -25.36 -15.10
N GLY A 132 12.85 -25.24 -15.85
CA GLY A 132 12.55 -26.10 -17.00
C GLY A 132 13.40 -25.80 -18.23
N ASN A 133 13.05 -26.40 -19.38
CA ASN A 133 13.75 -26.17 -20.64
C ASN A 133 13.44 -24.79 -21.23
N ILE A 134 14.35 -24.27 -22.04
CA ILE A 134 14.15 -23.03 -22.81
C ILE A 134 13.31 -23.39 -24.04
N THR A 135 12.19 -22.69 -24.24
CA THR A 135 11.25 -22.92 -25.33
C THR A 135 10.97 -21.63 -26.09
N PRO A 136 10.78 -21.67 -27.41
CA PRO A 136 10.37 -20.50 -28.16
C PRO A 136 8.94 -20.08 -27.76
N TYR A 137 8.72 -18.78 -27.61
CA TYR A 137 7.40 -18.22 -27.35
C TYR A 137 6.52 -18.28 -28.60
N THR A 138 5.39 -19.00 -28.50
CA THR A 138 4.40 -19.13 -29.58
C THR A 138 2.99 -18.75 -29.14
N THR A 139 2.65 -18.93 -27.85
CA THR A 139 1.34 -18.62 -27.28
C THR A 139 1.46 -17.90 -25.94
N PRO A 140 0.47 -17.06 -25.55
CA PRO A 140 0.45 -16.43 -24.23
C PRO A 140 0.56 -17.42 -23.08
N VAL A 141 1.37 -17.08 -22.08
CA VAL A 141 1.68 -17.97 -20.96
C VAL A 141 0.85 -17.58 -19.74
N ALA A 142 0.09 -18.53 -19.19
CA ALA A 142 -0.67 -18.34 -17.95
C ALA A 142 0.23 -18.41 -16.71
N LEU A 143 0.14 -17.40 -15.86
CA LEU A 143 0.81 -17.33 -14.57
C LEU A 143 -0.08 -18.00 -13.52
N THR A 144 0.28 -19.23 -13.14
CA THR A 144 -0.52 -20.08 -12.25
C THR A 144 0.32 -20.51 -11.06
N GLY A 145 -0.13 -20.19 -9.85
CA GLY A 145 0.67 -20.46 -8.66
C GLY A 145 1.97 -19.63 -8.62
N ASN A 146 2.97 -20.16 -7.92
CA ASN A 146 4.31 -19.59 -7.85
C ASN A 146 5.08 -19.87 -9.16
N THR A 147 4.92 -18.98 -10.14
CA THR A 147 5.57 -19.12 -11.46
C THR A 147 6.70 -18.12 -11.63
N ILE A 148 7.84 -18.56 -12.14
CA ILE A 148 8.93 -17.66 -12.59
C ILE A 148 9.09 -17.84 -14.08
N ILE A 149 8.98 -16.77 -14.85
CA ILE A 149 9.29 -16.75 -16.28
C ILE A 149 10.59 -15.98 -16.45
N LYS A 150 11.61 -16.60 -17.01
CA LYS A 150 12.78 -15.91 -17.54
C LYS A 150 12.61 -15.85 -19.04
N TYR A 151 12.77 -14.68 -19.65
CA TYR A 151 12.62 -14.53 -21.09
C TYR A 151 13.83 -13.82 -21.68
N PHE A 152 14.19 -14.22 -22.90
CA PHE A 152 15.30 -13.68 -23.68
C PHE A 152 14.88 -13.47 -25.12
N LYS A 153 15.23 -12.32 -25.67
CA LYS A 153 15.17 -12.06 -27.10
C LYS A 153 16.52 -11.55 -27.56
N ASN A 154 17.10 -12.27 -28.52
CA ASN A 154 18.29 -11.85 -29.24
C ASN A 154 17.91 -11.46 -30.66
N SER A 155 18.15 -10.21 -31.02
CA SER A 155 17.97 -9.69 -32.37
C SER A 155 19.17 -8.81 -32.72
N THR A 156 19.39 -8.55 -34.01
CA THR A 156 20.60 -7.88 -34.54
C THR A 156 21.01 -6.61 -33.79
N ASN A 157 20.07 -5.87 -33.21
CA ASN A 157 20.34 -4.67 -32.42
C ASN A 157 19.77 -4.71 -30.99
N THR A 158 19.05 -5.77 -30.60
CA THR A 158 18.27 -5.79 -29.35
C THR A 158 18.52 -7.06 -28.56
N THR A 159 19.08 -6.91 -27.37
CA THR A 159 19.23 -7.98 -26.37
C THR A 159 18.32 -7.66 -25.19
N GLN A 160 17.10 -8.20 -25.22
CA GLN A 160 16.12 -7.98 -24.16
C GLN A 160 16.04 -9.23 -23.29
N MET A 161 16.26 -9.06 -22.00
CA MET A 161 16.15 -10.09 -20.99
C MET A 161 15.23 -9.63 -19.87
N GLY A 162 14.53 -10.56 -19.25
CA GLY A 162 13.82 -10.22 -18.03
C GLY A 162 13.32 -11.42 -17.27
N ILE A 163 12.88 -11.13 -16.05
CA ILE A 163 12.28 -12.11 -15.16
C ILE A 163 10.93 -11.57 -14.72
N ILE A 164 9.90 -12.39 -14.85
CA ILE A 164 8.55 -12.15 -14.34
C ILE A 164 8.28 -13.21 -13.29
N LYS A 165 8.07 -12.80 -12.04
CA LYS A 165 7.70 -13.71 -10.95
C LYS A 165 6.25 -13.45 -10.58
N ASN A 166 5.43 -14.48 -10.62
CA ASN A 166 4.08 -14.47 -10.08
C ASN A 166 4.08 -15.18 -8.74
N THR A 167 3.48 -14.55 -7.75
CA THR A 167 3.35 -15.08 -6.39
C THR A 167 1.92 -14.84 -5.93
N PRO A 168 1.07 -15.87 -5.82
CA PRO A 168 -0.25 -15.74 -5.23
C PRO A 168 -0.12 -15.18 -3.82
N ALA A 169 -1.08 -14.37 -3.40
CA ALA A 169 -1.04 -13.73 -2.11
C ALA A 169 -2.38 -13.85 -1.39
N ARG A 170 -2.34 -13.66 -0.07
CA ARG A 170 -3.52 -13.52 0.78
C ARG A 170 -3.39 -12.26 1.64
N LEU A 171 -4.54 -11.65 1.96
CA LEU A 171 -4.62 -10.51 2.83
C LEU A 171 -4.50 -10.96 4.30
N VAL A 172 -3.58 -10.36 5.06
CA VAL A 172 -3.33 -10.73 6.46
C VAL A 172 -3.34 -9.49 7.33
N ASN A 173 -3.97 -9.59 8.51
CA ASN A 173 -3.95 -8.57 9.54
C ASN A 173 -2.67 -8.71 10.38
N LYS A 174 -1.95 -7.61 10.58
CA LYS A 174 -0.72 -7.55 11.37
C LYS A 174 -0.73 -6.41 12.36
N VAL A 175 0.15 -6.55 13.35
CA VAL A 175 0.38 -5.52 14.38
C VAL A 175 1.84 -5.11 14.36
N LYS A 176 2.11 -3.83 14.13
CA LYS A 176 3.44 -3.23 14.25
C LYS A 176 3.56 -2.60 15.63
N THR A 177 4.60 -2.97 16.36
CA THR A 177 4.92 -2.33 17.66
C THR A 177 6.11 -1.40 17.48
N SER A 178 5.92 -0.12 17.79
CA SER A 178 6.95 0.90 17.67
C SER A 178 7.24 1.52 19.04
N LYS A 179 8.52 1.75 19.34
CA LYS A 179 8.95 2.50 20.53
C LYS A 179 8.91 3.99 20.21
N VAL A 180 8.09 4.73 20.92
CA VAL A 180 8.04 6.20 20.82
C VAL A 180 8.64 6.81 22.08
N ARG A 181 9.57 7.74 21.89
CA ARG A 181 10.23 8.45 22.99
C ARG A 181 9.28 9.51 23.54
N VAL A 182 8.99 9.46 24.83
CA VAL A 182 8.07 10.37 25.52
C VAL A 182 8.76 11.01 26.72
N LYS A 183 8.37 12.25 27.04
CA LYS A 183 8.81 12.92 28.27
C LYS A 183 7.89 12.53 29.41
N LYS A 184 8.45 12.06 30.52
CA LYS A 184 7.71 11.85 31.76
C LYS A 184 8.15 12.88 32.79
N TRP A 185 7.19 13.65 33.27
CA TRP A 185 7.40 14.71 34.25
C TRP A 185 7.20 14.19 35.66
N TYR A 186 7.98 14.72 36.59
CA TYR A 186 7.85 14.44 38.01
C TYR A 186 8.24 15.67 38.83
N LYS A 187 7.68 15.77 40.04
CA LYS A 187 8.02 16.84 40.98
C LYS A 187 9.27 16.43 41.76
N LYS A 188 10.35 17.20 41.64
CA LYS A 188 11.51 17.09 42.52
C LYS A 188 11.35 18.06 43.68
N TRP A 189 11.09 17.53 44.86
CA TRP A 189 10.94 18.29 46.09
C TRP A 189 12.29 18.69 46.68
N TYR A 190 12.33 19.85 47.34
CA TYR A 190 13.47 20.35 48.08
C TYR A 190 13.02 21.32 49.18
N ARG A 191 13.87 21.50 50.20
CA ARG A 191 13.64 22.46 51.28
C ARG A 191 14.42 23.75 51.03
N ARG A 192 13.77 24.89 51.27
CA ARG A 192 14.43 26.21 51.29
C ARG A 192 13.71 27.12 52.27
N GLY A 193 14.41 27.55 53.32
CA GLY A 193 13.85 28.42 54.38
C GLY A 193 12.68 27.77 55.14
N GLY A 194 12.83 26.51 55.58
CA GLY A 194 11.82 25.80 56.37
C GLY A 194 10.56 25.33 55.61
N LYS A 195 10.31 25.83 54.40
CA LYS A 195 9.15 25.46 53.57
C LYS A 195 9.53 24.44 52.48
N TRP A 196 8.61 23.51 52.20
CA TRP A 196 8.72 22.59 51.07
C TRP A 196 8.41 23.32 49.75
N ARG A 197 9.27 23.10 48.75
CA ARG A 197 9.08 23.59 47.39
C ARG A 197 9.36 22.44 46.42
N TYR A 198 8.86 22.56 45.20
CA TYR A 198 9.16 21.59 44.14
C TYR A 198 9.57 22.29 42.85
N THR A 199 10.35 21.57 42.04
CA THR A 199 10.61 21.91 40.65
C THR A 199 10.09 20.78 39.77
N TRP A 200 9.55 21.12 38.61
CA TRP A 200 9.25 20.11 37.59
C TRP A 200 10.55 19.65 36.95
N LYS A 201 10.82 18.35 37.02
CA LYS A 201 11.87 17.71 36.26
C LYS A 201 11.23 16.71 35.30
N TYR A 202 11.93 16.42 34.22
CA TYR A 202 11.53 15.35 33.32
C TYR A 202 12.70 14.42 33.08
N TYR A 203 12.36 13.21 32.68
CA TYR A 203 13.29 12.29 32.07
C TYR A 203 12.63 11.68 30.82
N TRP A 204 13.46 11.15 29.94
CA TRP A 204 12.98 10.46 28.76
C TRP A 204 12.68 9.01 29.08
N THR A 205 11.56 8.52 28.57
CA THR A 205 11.23 7.10 28.59
C THR A 205 10.65 6.69 27.24
N TYR A 206 10.52 5.38 27.02
CA TYR A 206 9.94 4.84 25.80
C TYR A 206 8.59 4.23 26.12
N LYS A 207 7.58 4.58 25.32
CA LYS A 207 6.28 3.91 25.34
C LYS A 207 6.18 3.05 24.08
N GLN A 208 5.70 1.83 24.25
CA GLN A 208 5.35 0.97 23.14
C GLN A 208 3.98 1.39 22.60
N ILE A 209 3.90 1.59 21.28
CA ILE A 209 2.65 1.85 20.58
C ILE A 209 2.41 0.71 19.60
N LYS A 210 1.23 0.11 19.66
CA LYS A 210 0.79 -0.92 18.74
C LYS A 210 -0.07 -0.27 17.66
N GLN A 211 0.19 -0.59 16.40
CA GLN A 211 -0.58 -0.16 15.25
C GLN A 211 -1.01 -1.38 14.45
N ASN A 212 -2.31 -1.52 14.22
CA ASN A 212 -2.86 -2.57 13.37
C ASN A 212 -2.79 -2.11 11.91
N TYR A 213 -2.38 -3.00 11.02
CA TYR A 213 -2.32 -2.75 9.58
C TYR A 213 -2.58 -4.04 8.80
N GLN A 214 -2.90 -3.90 7.52
CA GLN A 214 -3.03 -5.02 6.60
C GLN A 214 -1.83 -5.08 5.67
N GLU A 215 -1.46 -6.29 5.27
CA GLU A 215 -0.50 -6.52 4.19
C GLU A 215 -0.89 -7.73 3.36
N LEU A 216 -0.42 -7.75 2.11
CA LEU A 216 -0.47 -8.94 1.27
C LEU A 216 0.74 -9.81 1.56
N GLN A 217 0.49 -11.06 1.97
CA GLN A 217 1.51 -12.06 2.19
C GLN A 217 1.49 -13.07 1.06
N ALA A 218 2.67 -13.42 0.55
CA ALA A 218 2.83 -14.53 -0.39
C ALA A 218 2.27 -15.83 0.22
N THR A 219 1.47 -16.53 -0.56
CA THR A 219 0.96 -17.86 -0.23
C THR A 219 1.98 -18.88 -0.77
N ALA A 220 2.44 -19.78 0.10
CA ALA A 220 3.38 -20.85 -0.28
C ALA A 220 2.73 -21.87 -1.22
#